data_AF-A0A523S4H1-F1
#
_entry.id   AF-A0A523S4H1-F1
#
_cell.length_a   1.000
_cell.length_b   1.000
_cell.length_c   1.000
_cell.angle_alpha   90.00
_cell.angle_beta   90.00
_cell.angle_gamma   90.00
#
_symmetry.space_group_name_H-M   'P 1'
#
loop_
_entity.id
_entity.type
_entity.pdbx_description
1 polymer ?
#
loop_
_entity_poly.entity_id
_entity_poly.type
_entity_poly.pdbx_seq_one_letter_code
_entity_poly.pdbx_strand_id
1 'polypeptide(L)'
;MIFQKQSLKQKTSQTIRQKQIGRVKLAQLFSLPEDEFRKLITEIEKDSFFQELVRKWRVVNYKKFSGVRIPFSLSLNEQIVSSSENFDLESLLHQNSKAIPILKKIGAIIGKDRFSELLYKGMDVSEITEKCKLTREEKETFKIFLDKFELEKMVSGTQET
;
A
#
# COMPACT_ATOMS: atom_id res chain seq x y z
N MET A 1 -18.95 38.48 45.66
CA MET A 1 -19.21 37.06 45.29
C MET A 1 -20.26 36.83 44.20
N ILE A 2 -20.99 37.85 43.69
CA ILE A 2 -22.05 37.65 42.67
C ILE A 2 -21.47 37.51 41.26
N PHE A 3 -20.46 38.31 40.90
CA PHE A 3 -19.80 38.30 39.59
C PHE A 3 -19.12 36.97 39.25
N GLN A 4 -18.50 36.28 40.21
CA GLN A 4 -17.88 34.96 39.99
C GLN A 4 -18.93 33.88 39.67
N LYS A 5 -20.10 33.90 40.35
CA LYS A 5 -21.17 32.93 40.10
C LYS A 5 -21.81 33.11 38.72
N GLN A 6 -21.94 34.34 38.23
CA GLN A 6 -22.45 34.62 36.87
C GLN A 6 -21.46 34.17 35.77
N SER A 7 -20.16 34.41 35.95
CA SER A 7 -19.16 34.00 34.95
C SER A 7 -19.02 32.47 34.84
N LEU A 8 -19.15 31.75 35.96
CA LEU A 8 -19.15 30.28 35.98
C LEU A 8 -20.37 29.71 35.25
N LYS A 9 -21.57 30.28 35.45
CA LYS A 9 -22.81 29.89 34.74
C LYS A 9 -22.73 30.17 33.24
N GLN A 10 -22.14 31.28 32.82
CA GLN A 10 -21.92 31.57 31.39
C GLN A 10 -20.91 30.58 30.76
N LYS A 11 -19.78 30.30 31.43
CA LYS A 11 -18.76 29.34 30.95
C LYS A 11 -19.32 27.92 30.83
N THR A 12 -20.14 27.46 31.77
CA THR A 12 -20.81 26.16 31.66
C THR A 12 -21.83 26.12 30.53
N SER A 13 -22.58 27.21 30.29
CA SER A 13 -23.49 27.28 29.14
C SER A 13 -22.76 27.22 27.79
N GLN A 14 -21.60 27.87 27.68
CA GLN A 14 -20.82 27.92 26.45
C GLN A 14 -20.20 26.56 26.12
N THR A 15 -19.66 25.87 27.12
CA THR A 15 -19.10 24.52 26.96
C THR A 15 -20.18 23.49 26.60
N ILE A 16 -21.37 23.57 27.20
CA ILE A 16 -22.52 22.72 26.83
C ILE A 16 -22.92 22.98 25.37
N ARG A 17 -23.02 24.25 24.95
CA ARG A 17 -23.34 24.61 23.57
C ARG A 17 -22.28 24.11 22.58
N GLN A 18 -21.00 24.26 22.88
CA GLN A 18 -19.91 23.76 22.05
C GLN A 18 -19.95 22.23 21.92
N LYS A 19 -20.24 21.51 23.01
CA LYS A 19 -20.42 20.05 22.97
C LYS A 19 -21.61 19.65 22.09
N GLN A 20 -22.73 20.36 22.16
CA GLN A 20 -23.88 20.12 21.30
C GLN A 20 -23.55 20.36 19.82
N ILE A 21 -22.90 21.48 19.50
CA ILE A 21 -22.43 21.76 18.13
C ILE A 21 -21.49 20.66 17.64
N GLY A 22 -20.56 20.21 18.48
CA GLY A 22 -19.66 19.11 18.16
C GLY A 22 -20.41 17.81 17.85
N ARG A 23 -21.43 17.45 18.65
CA ARG A 23 -22.27 16.27 18.41
C ARG A 23 -23.05 16.37 17.11
N VAL A 24 -23.63 17.52 16.82
CA VAL A 24 -24.37 17.75 15.55
C VAL A 24 -23.42 17.63 14.35
N LYS A 25 -22.24 18.26 14.42
CA LYS A 25 -21.23 18.15 13.35
C LYS A 25 -20.76 16.71 13.14
N LEU A 26 -20.57 15.94 14.21
CA LEU A 26 -20.22 14.52 14.11
C LEU A 26 -21.34 13.69 13.49
N ALA A 27 -22.59 13.95 13.88
CA ALA A 27 -23.74 13.27 13.27
C ALA A 27 -23.85 13.58 11.77
N GLN A 28 -23.62 14.83 11.37
CA GLN A 28 -23.55 15.23 9.97
C GLN A 28 -22.43 14.50 9.24
N LEU A 29 -21.23 14.44 9.85
CA LEU A 29 -20.08 13.75 9.29
C LEU A 29 -20.36 12.25 9.06
N PHE A 30 -21.00 11.57 10.01
CA PHE A 30 -21.38 10.15 9.87
C PHE A 30 -22.57 9.91 8.94
N SER A 31 -23.32 10.96 8.59
CA SER A 31 -24.43 10.87 7.63
C SER A 31 -23.96 11.03 6.18
N LEU A 32 -22.68 11.38 5.96
CA LEU A 32 -22.14 11.53 4.61
C LEU A 32 -21.97 10.17 3.93
N PRO A 33 -22.20 10.08 2.61
CA PRO A 33 -21.75 8.95 1.80
C PRO A 33 -20.23 8.76 1.90
N GLU A 34 -19.76 7.52 1.82
CA GLU A 34 -18.34 7.17 1.97
C GLU A 34 -17.41 7.97 1.04
N ASP A 35 -17.82 8.17 -0.22
CA ASP A 35 -17.03 8.92 -1.20
C ASP A 35 -16.84 10.39 -0.83
N GLU A 36 -17.90 11.02 -0.30
CA GLU A 36 -17.87 12.42 0.15
C GLU A 36 -17.10 12.55 1.46
N PHE A 37 -17.30 11.59 2.38
CA PHE A 37 -16.53 11.51 3.62
C PHE A 37 -15.03 11.40 3.31
N ARG A 38 -14.63 10.51 2.40
CA ARG A 38 -13.23 10.33 2.00
C ARG A 38 -12.63 11.59 1.37
N LYS A 39 -13.37 12.28 0.49
CA LYS A 39 -12.93 13.56 -0.09
C LYS A 39 -12.69 14.60 0.99
N LEU A 40 -13.66 14.78 1.89
CA LEU A 40 -13.56 15.74 2.99
C LEU A 40 -12.37 15.47 3.91
N ILE A 41 -12.14 14.20 4.30
CA ILE A 41 -10.96 13.84 5.11
C ILE A 41 -9.67 14.16 4.36
N THR A 42 -9.58 13.82 3.08
CA THR A 42 -8.39 14.08 2.26
C THR A 42 -8.08 15.58 2.15
N GLU A 43 -9.11 16.42 2.02
CA GLU A 43 -8.95 17.89 2.00
C GLU A 43 -8.43 18.42 3.34
N ILE A 44 -9.02 17.98 4.45
CA ILE A 44 -8.59 18.36 5.80
C ILE A 44 -7.16 17.91 6.06
N GLU A 45 -6.80 16.70 5.66
CA GLU A 45 -5.45 16.19 5.85
C GLU A 45 -4.41 16.94 5.03
N LYS A 46 -4.77 17.48 3.85
CA LYS A 46 -3.87 18.28 3.01
C LYS A 46 -3.69 19.72 3.51
N ASP A 47 -4.59 20.20 4.38
CA ASP A 47 -4.55 21.55 4.91
C ASP A 47 -3.27 21.80 5.74
N SER A 48 -2.63 22.95 5.50
CA SER A 48 -1.35 23.29 6.14
C SER A 48 -1.47 23.46 7.65
N PHE A 49 -2.59 23.99 8.13
CA PHE A 49 -2.82 24.19 9.55
C PHE A 49 -3.08 22.84 10.24
N PHE A 50 -3.84 21.95 9.62
CA PHE A 50 -4.00 20.59 10.12
C PHE A 50 -2.67 19.83 10.21
N GLN A 51 -1.81 19.94 9.19
CA GLN A 51 -0.46 19.35 9.23
C GLN A 51 0.41 19.94 10.35
N GLU A 52 0.29 21.24 10.63
CA GLU A 52 0.99 21.86 11.76
C GLU A 52 0.48 21.31 13.10
N LEU A 53 -0.84 21.13 13.26
CA LEU A 53 -1.45 20.56 14.46
C LEU A 53 -1.01 19.12 14.73
N VAL A 54 -0.82 18.32 13.67
CA VAL A 54 -0.32 16.94 13.77
C VAL A 54 1.18 16.92 14.07
N ARG A 55 2.00 17.62 13.29
CA ARG A 55 3.47 17.48 13.33
C ARG A 55 4.13 18.29 14.43
N LYS A 56 3.76 19.55 14.56
CA LYS A 56 4.41 20.52 15.46
C LYS A 56 3.77 20.52 16.83
N TRP A 57 2.44 20.61 16.88
CA TRP A 57 1.71 20.72 18.15
C TRP A 57 1.27 19.36 18.73
N ARG A 58 1.28 18.30 17.92
CA ARG A 58 0.85 16.93 18.28
C ARG A 58 -0.50 16.87 19.01
N VAL A 59 -1.40 17.79 18.66
CA VAL A 59 -2.74 17.87 19.24
C VAL A 59 -3.66 16.80 18.65
N VAL A 60 -3.39 16.42 17.41
CA VAL A 60 -4.15 15.40 16.67
C VAL A 60 -3.25 14.19 16.47
N ASN A 61 -3.72 13.02 16.88
CA ASN A 61 -3.04 11.74 16.70
C ASN A 61 -3.97 10.73 16.03
N TYR A 62 -3.44 9.99 15.06
CA TYR A 62 -4.15 8.88 14.44
C TYR A 62 -4.18 7.69 15.39
N LYS A 63 -5.38 7.32 15.85
CA LYS A 63 -5.59 6.10 16.62
C LYS A 63 -5.95 4.96 15.68
N LYS A 64 -5.09 3.94 15.62
CA LYS A 64 -5.45 2.69 14.94
C LYS A 64 -6.59 2.02 15.69
N PHE A 65 -7.66 1.68 14.99
CA PHE A 65 -8.74 0.87 15.57
C PHE A 65 -8.26 -0.57 15.68
N SER A 66 -8.05 -1.04 16.91
CA SER A 66 -7.72 -2.44 17.18
C SER A 66 -8.88 -3.32 16.73
N GLY A 67 -8.66 -4.16 15.71
CA GLY A 67 -9.68 -5.06 15.16
C GLY A 67 -10.07 -4.76 13.71
N VAL A 68 -9.75 -3.57 13.21
CA VAL A 68 -9.82 -3.29 11.76
C VAL A 68 -8.47 -3.72 11.18
N ARG A 69 -8.41 -4.92 10.58
CA ARG A 69 -7.37 -5.17 9.57
C ARG A 69 -7.72 -4.23 8.44
N ILE A 70 -6.92 -3.17 8.27
CA ILE A 70 -6.99 -2.34 7.07
C ILE A 70 -6.97 -3.35 5.92
N PRO A 71 -8.03 -3.44 5.09
CA PRO A 71 -7.93 -4.28 3.91
C PRO A 71 -6.69 -3.79 3.19
N PHE A 72 -5.78 -4.70 2.85
CA PHE A 72 -4.65 -4.42 1.98
C PHE A 72 -5.13 -4.01 0.56
N SER A 73 -6.23 -3.27 0.41
CA SER A 73 -6.33 -2.28 -0.64
C SER A 73 -5.43 -1.12 -0.24
N LEU A 74 -4.12 -1.35 -0.30
CA LEU A 74 -3.26 -0.33 -0.89
C LEU A 74 -4.00 0.02 -2.19
N SER A 75 -4.62 1.20 -2.26
CA SER A 75 -4.65 1.88 -3.54
C SER A 75 -3.18 1.87 -3.93
N LEU A 76 -2.85 1.00 -4.88
CA LEU A 76 -1.51 0.85 -5.44
C LEU A 76 -1.24 2.24 -6.00
N ASN A 77 -0.67 3.11 -5.16
CA ASN A 77 -0.26 4.41 -5.58
C ASN A 77 0.87 4.06 -6.54
N GLU A 78 0.59 4.09 -7.84
CA GLU A 78 1.57 3.93 -8.91
C GLU A 78 2.69 4.99 -8.81
N GLN A 79 2.56 5.95 -7.88
CA GLN A 79 3.67 6.65 -7.24
C GLN A 79 4.41 5.77 -6.22
N ILE A 80 4.76 4.53 -6.59
CA ILE A 80 5.97 3.93 -6.04
C ILE A 80 7.04 4.87 -6.55
N VAL A 81 7.67 5.60 -5.63
CA VAL A 81 8.91 6.32 -5.86
C VAL A 81 9.73 5.45 -6.79
N SER A 82 9.92 5.88 -8.05
CA SER A 82 10.81 5.22 -8.97
C SER A 82 12.17 5.26 -8.29
N SER A 83 12.49 4.21 -7.54
CA SER A 83 13.82 4.01 -7.03
C SER A 83 14.64 3.92 -8.29
N SER A 84 15.45 4.94 -8.54
CA SER A 84 16.38 4.99 -9.67
C SER A 84 17.47 3.92 -9.57
N GLU A 85 17.28 2.90 -8.73
CA GLU A 85 18.06 1.69 -8.68
C GLU A 85 17.57 0.84 -9.85
N ASN A 86 18.38 0.85 -10.91
CA ASN A 86 18.22 -0.05 -12.05
C ASN A 86 17.96 -1.47 -11.53
N PHE A 87 17.01 -2.17 -12.14
CA PHE A 87 16.70 -3.57 -11.86
C PHE A 87 17.98 -4.42 -11.74
N ASP A 88 18.33 -4.81 -10.51
CA ASP A 88 19.52 -5.62 -10.25
C ASP A 88 19.16 -7.11 -10.27
N LEU A 89 19.15 -7.66 -11.49
CA LEU A 89 18.93 -9.09 -11.74
C LEU A 89 19.92 -9.97 -10.97
N GLU A 90 21.15 -9.49 -10.75
CA GLU A 90 22.20 -10.28 -10.11
C GLU A 90 21.91 -10.45 -8.61
N SER A 91 21.45 -9.39 -7.93
CA SER A 91 20.96 -9.49 -6.55
C SER A 91 19.79 -10.47 -6.41
N LEU A 92 18.82 -10.46 -7.34
CA LEU A 92 17.66 -11.34 -7.31
C LEU A 92 18.09 -12.81 -7.47
N LEU A 93 19.03 -13.09 -8.37
CA LEU A 93 19.56 -14.45 -8.57
C LEU A 93 20.37 -14.94 -7.37
N HIS A 94 21.16 -14.06 -6.73
CA HIS A 94 21.88 -14.40 -5.50
C HIS A 94 20.94 -14.74 -4.34
N GLN A 95 19.88 -13.95 -4.15
CA GLN A 95 18.86 -14.21 -3.13
C GLN A 95 18.06 -15.50 -3.40
N ASN A 96 17.93 -15.89 -4.67
CA ASN A 96 17.18 -17.07 -5.10
C ASN A 96 18.10 -18.12 -5.76
N SER A 97 19.24 -18.41 -5.13
CA SER A 97 20.24 -19.35 -5.65
C SER A 97 19.70 -20.74 -6.00
N LYS A 98 18.64 -21.19 -5.31
CA LYS A 98 17.93 -22.45 -5.59
C LYS A 98 17.15 -22.44 -6.91
N ALA A 99 16.77 -21.27 -7.41
CA ALA A 99 16.07 -21.12 -8.68
C ALA A 99 17.03 -21.20 -9.88
N ILE A 100 18.31 -20.84 -9.72
CA ILE A 100 19.32 -20.85 -10.79
C ILE A 100 19.39 -22.21 -11.55
N PRO A 101 19.52 -23.38 -10.89
CA PRO A 101 19.57 -24.65 -11.61
C PRO A 101 18.26 -24.95 -12.36
N ILE A 102 17.12 -24.50 -11.83
CA ILE A 102 15.80 -24.66 -12.44
C ILE A 102 15.69 -23.77 -13.68
N LEU A 103 16.10 -22.51 -13.60
CA LEU A 103 16.13 -21.57 -14.72
C LEU A 103 17.04 -22.06 -15.84
N LYS A 104 18.21 -22.63 -15.51
CA LYS A 104 19.11 -23.26 -16.50
C LYS A 104 18.46 -24.46 -17.18
N LYS A 105 17.79 -25.33 -16.42
CA LYS A 105 17.07 -26.50 -16.94
C LYS A 105 15.92 -26.08 -17.87
N ILE A 106 15.14 -25.07 -17.50
CA ILE A 106 14.06 -24.52 -18.32
C ILE A 106 14.62 -23.88 -19.59
N GLY A 107 15.63 -23.02 -19.47
CA GLY A 107 16.27 -22.35 -20.60
C GLY A 107 16.91 -23.32 -21.59
N ALA A 108 17.46 -24.44 -21.12
CA ALA A 108 18.01 -25.49 -21.98
C ALA A 108 16.94 -26.26 -22.78
N ILE A 109 15.74 -26.44 -22.21
CA ILE A 109 14.65 -27.20 -22.85
C ILE A 109 13.85 -26.32 -23.81
N ILE A 110 13.60 -25.07 -23.43
CA ILE A 110 12.66 -24.18 -24.13
C ILE A 110 13.38 -23.22 -25.08
N GLY A 111 14.68 -23.00 -24.88
CA GLY A 111 15.47 -22.05 -25.64
C GLY A 111 15.35 -20.62 -25.10
N LYS A 112 16.38 -19.81 -25.42
CA LYS A 112 16.53 -18.43 -24.91
C LYS A 112 15.34 -17.53 -25.29
N ASP A 113 14.84 -17.65 -26.51
CA ASP A 113 13.80 -16.76 -27.05
C ASP A 113 12.48 -16.94 -26.31
N ARG A 114 11.99 -18.18 -26.21
CA ARG A 114 10.77 -18.49 -25.46
C ARG A 114 10.91 -18.23 -23.96
N PHE A 115 12.10 -18.42 -23.40
CA PHE A 115 12.35 -18.10 -22.00
C PHE A 115 12.25 -16.58 -21.76
N SER A 116 12.79 -15.76 -22.67
CA SER A 116 12.63 -14.31 -22.60
C SER A 116 11.15 -13.89 -22.76
N GLU A 117 10.40 -14.54 -23.66
CA GLU A 117 8.97 -14.27 -23.79
C GLU A 117 8.19 -14.62 -22.52
N LEU A 118 8.57 -15.67 -21.78
CA LEU A 118 7.93 -15.97 -20.50
C LEU A 118 8.19 -14.84 -19.48
N LEU A 119 9.44 -14.40 -19.35
CA LEU A 119 9.81 -13.38 -18.36
C LEU A 119 9.26 -11.98 -18.68
N TYR A 120 9.10 -11.64 -19.95
CA TYR A 120 8.71 -10.29 -20.35
C TYR A 120 7.26 -10.16 -20.82
N LYS A 121 6.69 -11.20 -21.45
CA LYS A 121 5.34 -11.17 -22.04
C LYS A 121 4.29 -11.95 -21.24
N GLY A 122 4.65 -12.56 -20.10
CA GLY A 122 3.70 -13.21 -19.19
C GLY A 122 3.05 -14.48 -19.75
N MET A 123 3.80 -15.33 -20.46
CA MET A 123 3.28 -16.65 -20.88
C MET A 123 2.86 -17.51 -19.69
N ASP A 124 1.93 -18.45 -19.94
CA ASP A 124 1.42 -19.37 -18.92
C ASP A 124 2.53 -20.28 -18.37
N VAL A 125 2.85 -20.06 -17.11
CA VAL A 125 3.82 -20.82 -16.30
C VAL A 125 3.44 -22.31 -16.27
N SER A 126 2.15 -22.63 -16.35
CA SER A 126 1.67 -24.01 -16.34
C SER A 126 2.23 -24.81 -17.51
N GLU A 127 2.16 -24.27 -18.73
CA GLU A 127 2.61 -24.93 -19.96
C GLU A 127 4.13 -25.24 -19.93
N ILE A 128 4.91 -24.32 -19.36
CA ILE A 128 6.36 -24.49 -19.20
C ILE A 128 6.70 -25.54 -18.14
N THR A 129 6.00 -25.52 -17.00
CA THR A 129 6.27 -26.49 -15.93
C THR A 129 5.91 -27.92 -16.32
N GLU A 130 4.92 -28.11 -17.20
CA GLU A 130 4.56 -29.40 -17.78
C GLU A 130 5.59 -29.88 -18.81
N LYS A 131 5.99 -29.01 -19.74
CA LYS A 131 7.02 -29.33 -20.75
C LYS A 131 8.37 -29.66 -20.13
N CYS A 132 8.78 -28.95 -19.09
CA CYS A 132 10.05 -29.16 -18.41
C CYS A 132 10.04 -30.30 -17.37
N LYS A 133 8.89 -30.99 -17.18
CA LYS A 133 8.70 -32.07 -16.19
C LYS A 133 9.29 -31.72 -14.82
N LEU A 134 8.99 -30.51 -14.34
CA LEU A 134 9.49 -30.03 -13.06
C LEU A 134 8.81 -30.78 -11.91
N THR A 135 9.57 -31.13 -10.87
CA THR A 135 9.02 -31.68 -9.64
C THR A 135 8.16 -30.63 -8.92
N ARG A 136 7.28 -31.06 -8.01
CA ARG A 136 6.41 -30.13 -7.25
C ARG A 136 7.22 -29.03 -6.53
N GLU A 137 8.36 -29.39 -5.97
CA GLU A 137 9.26 -28.47 -5.27
C GLU A 137 9.96 -27.49 -6.23
N GLU A 138 10.37 -27.98 -7.41
CA GLU A 138 10.96 -27.13 -8.47
C GLU A 138 9.92 -26.13 -9.00
N LYS A 139 8.66 -26.55 -9.18
CA LYS A 139 7.56 -25.67 -9.62
C LYS A 139 7.30 -24.55 -8.61
N GLU A 140 7.24 -24.89 -7.32
CA GLU A 140 7.02 -23.89 -6.26
C GLU A 140 8.18 -22.89 -6.21
N THR A 141 9.42 -23.37 -6.28
CA THR A 141 10.61 -22.52 -6.28
C THR A 141 10.64 -21.59 -7.50
N PHE A 142 10.25 -22.10 -8.67
CA PHE A 142 10.17 -21.30 -9.89
C PHE A 142 9.08 -20.23 -9.82
N LYS A 143 7.90 -20.58 -9.28
CA LYS A 143 6.80 -19.62 -9.08
C LYS A 143 7.20 -18.49 -8.14
N ILE A 144 7.80 -18.83 -6.99
CA ILE A 144 8.31 -17.85 -6.02
C ILE A 144 9.34 -16.91 -6.68
N PHE A 145 10.19 -17.43 -7.56
CA PHE A 145 11.13 -16.59 -8.31
C PHE A 145 10.41 -15.64 -9.27
N LEU A 146 9.43 -16.12 -10.05
CA LEU A 146 8.67 -15.29 -10.97
C LEU A 146 7.88 -14.18 -10.26
N ASP A 147 7.24 -14.51 -9.15
CA ASP A 147 6.49 -13.54 -8.35
C ASP A 147 7.43 -12.42 -7.86
N LYS A 148 8.64 -12.77 -7.39
CA LYS A 148 9.65 -11.77 -6.99
C LYS A 148 10.21 -10.98 -8.16
N PHE A 149 10.45 -11.64 -9.30
CA PHE A 149 10.93 -10.99 -10.52
C PHE A 149 9.95 -9.92 -11.01
N GLU A 150 8.65 -10.24 -11.04
CA GLU A 150 7.60 -9.28 -11.41
C GLU A 150 7.50 -8.13 -10.41
N LEU A 151 7.61 -8.41 -9.10
CA LEU A 151 7.61 -7.36 -8.08
C LEU A 151 8.80 -6.40 -8.23
N GLU A 152 10.01 -6.91 -8.44
CA GLU A 152 11.20 -6.08 -8.66
C GLU A 152 11.11 -5.27 -9.97
N LYS A 153 10.54 -5.87 -11.03
CA LYS A 153 10.26 -5.17 -12.31
C LYS A 153 9.27 -4.02 -12.12
N MET A 154 8.22 -4.21 -11.32
CA MET A 154 7.25 -3.15 -11.00
C MET A 154 7.87 -2.02 -10.16
N VAL A 155 8.77 -2.35 -9.22
CA VAL A 155 9.41 -1.38 -8.34
C VAL A 155 10.49 -0.56 -9.07
N SER A 156 11.26 -1.18 -9.96
CA SER A 156 12.35 -0.54 -10.71
C SER A 156 11.89 0.29 -11.91
N GLY A 157 10.59 0.29 -12.24
CA GLY A 157 10.03 1.19 -13.25
C GLY A 157 10.52 0.94 -14.67
N THR A 158 10.81 -0.31 -15.04
CA THR A 158 11.27 -0.66 -16.39
C THR A 158 10.17 -0.40 -17.42
N GLN A 159 10.16 0.82 -17.97
CA GLN A 159 9.35 1.19 -19.12
C GLN A 159 9.93 0.54 -20.38
N GLU A 160 9.01 0.02 -21.17
CA GLU A 160 9.20 -0.66 -22.43
C GLU A 160 9.97 0.22 -23.43
N THR A 161 11.02 -0.35 -24.05
CA THR A 161 11.55 0.08 -25.35
C THR A 161 11.54 -1.10 -26.30
#